data_AF-A0A742QF67-F1
#
_entry.id   AF-A0A742QF67-F1
#
_cell.length_a   1.000
_cell.length_b   1.000
_cell.length_c   1.000
_cell.angle_alpha   90.00
_cell.angle_beta   90.00
_cell.angle_gamma   90.00
#
_symmetry.space_group_name_H-M   'P 1'
#
loop_
_entity.id
_entity.type
_entity.pdbx_description
1 polymer ?
#
loop_
_entity_poly.entity_id
_entity_poly.type
_entity_poly.pdbx_seq_one_letter_code
_entity_poly.pdbx_strand_id
1 'polypeptide(L)'
;MTVEKINVLSFIITGAERLDPVRVMIENIEPGKGLLTITCFGRSWNGSWGSMGGDTVQEFIKRVSNDYLIGCLAPRLESTVDADNEANLIFVKSQIIKLRREREIDRGEAREMWTEANDAENVKANCCDFLVGDKLLNLFGDDSWYAGWPTVLNPEYQYLDRVINAVRDGMA
;
A
#
# COMPACT_ATOMS: atom_id res chain seq x y z
N MET A 1 -42.94 1.10 -2.06
CA MET A 1 -41.71 0.33 -2.32
C MET A 1 -41.73 -0.07 -3.78
N THR A 2 -40.79 0.42 -4.57
CA THR A 2 -40.62 0.06 -5.98
C THR A 2 -39.43 -0.88 -6.09
N VAL A 3 -39.55 -1.93 -6.90
CA VAL A 3 -38.49 -2.90 -7.15
C VAL A 3 -38.12 -2.79 -8.62
N GLU A 4 -36.86 -2.48 -8.89
CA GLU A 4 -36.32 -2.40 -10.25
C GLU A 4 -35.35 -3.55 -10.48
N LYS A 5 -35.36 -4.08 -11.70
CA LYS A 5 -34.43 -5.11 -12.14
C LYS A 5 -33.32 -4.43 -12.93
N ILE A 6 -32.08 -4.78 -12.60
CA ILE A 6 -30.88 -4.27 -13.26
C ILE A 6 -30.20 -5.38 -14.05
N ASN A 7 -29.51 -5.00 -15.13
CA ASN A 7 -28.67 -5.91 -15.90
C ASN A 7 -27.22 -5.75 -15.46
N VAL A 8 -26.58 -6.87 -15.12
CA VAL A 8 -25.19 -6.91 -14.69
C VAL A 8 -24.43 -7.87 -15.59
N LEU A 9 -23.30 -7.40 -16.14
CA LEU A 9 -22.33 -8.28 -16.79
C LEU A 9 -21.52 -8.96 -15.68
N SER A 10 -21.55 -10.29 -15.62
CA SER A 10 -20.83 -11.06 -14.60
C SER A 10 -20.06 -12.20 -15.24
N PHE A 11 -18.80 -12.36 -14.86
CA PHE A 11 -17.91 -13.40 -15.37
C PHE A 11 -16.85 -13.79 -14.35
N ILE A 12 -16.21 -14.94 -14.59
CA ILE A 12 -15.13 -15.47 -13.75
C ILE A 12 -13.91 -15.72 -14.63
N ILE A 13 -12.78 -15.17 -14.22
CA ILE A 13 -11.47 -15.41 -14.83
C ILE A 13 -10.79 -16.53 -14.05
N THR A 14 -10.31 -17.54 -14.76
CA THR A 14 -9.57 -18.68 -14.19
C THR A 14 -8.26 -18.87 -14.94
N GLY A 15 -7.25 -19.46 -14.28
CA GLY A 15 -5.95 -19.72 -14.91
C GLY A 15 -5.00 -18.52 -15.00
N ALA A 16 -5.36 -17.38 -14.40
CA ALA A 16 -4.45 -16.24 -14.25
C ALA A 16 -3.29 -16.60 -13.31
N GLU A 17 -2.07 -16.18 -13.66
CA GLU A 17 -0.87 -16.57 -12.92
C GLU A 17 -0.90 -16.05 -11.47
N ARG A 18 -0.70 -16.97 -10.51
CA ARG A 18 -0.62 -16.66 -9.07
C ARG A 18 -1.84 -15.88 -8.54
N LEU A 19 -3.03 -16.19 -9.07
CA LEU A 19 -4.31 -15.65 -8.63
C LEU A 19 -5.33 -16.78 -8.47
N ASP A 20 -6.16 -16.68 -7.44
CA ASP A 20 -7.41 -17.43 -7.35
C ASP A 20 -8.40 -16.98 -8.44
N PRO A 21 -9.48 -17.75 -8.70
CA PRO A 21 -10.52 -17.32 -9.62
C PRO A 21 -11.04 -15.92 -9.30
N VAL A 22 -10.91 -15.00 -10.27
CA VAL A 22 -11.34 -13.61 -10.12
C VAL A 22 -12.76 -13.50 -10.65
N ARG A 23 -13.72 -13.20 -9.78
CA ARG A 23 -15.10 -12.93 -10.17
C ARG A 23 -15.31 -11.43 -10.32
N VAL A 24 -15.88 -11.04 -11.45
CA VAL A 24 -16.09 -9.65 -11.83
C VAL A 24 -17.57 -9.42 -12.10
N MET A 25 -18.11 -8.33 -11.57
CA MET A 25 -19.46 -7.85 -11.84
C MET A 25 -19.38 -6.39 -12.27
N ILE A 26 -19.99 -6.07 -13.41
CA ILE A 26 -20.00 -4.75 -14.01
C ILE A 26 -21.43 -4.31 -14.25
N GLU A 27 -21.77 -3.13 -13.74
CA GLU A 27 -23.05 -2.49 -13.95
C GLU A 27 -22.85 -1.17 -14.68
N ASN A 28 -23.32 -1.10 -15.93
CA ASN A 28 -23.39 0.16 -16.69
C ASN A 28 -24.76 0.79 -16.42
N ILE A 29 -24.82 1.78 -15.52
CA ILE A 29 -26.08 2.42 -15.12
C ILE A 29 -26.58 3.33 -16.25
N GLU A 30 -25.74 4.24 -16.71
CA GLU A 30 -25.99 5.15 -17.83
C GLU A 30 -24.65 5.54 -18.49
N PRO A 31 -24.64 6.14 -19.68
CA PRO A 31 -23.38 6.54 -20.33
C PRO A 31 -22.50 7.38 -19.40
N GLY A 32 -21.28 6.91 -19.15
CA GLY A 32 -20.35 7.56 -18.22
C GLY A 32 -20.56 7.28 -16.73
N LYS A 33 -21.52 6.42 -16.34
CA LYS A 33 -21.75 6.02 -14.94
C LYS A 33 -21.90 4.52 -14.75
N GLY A 34 -21.24 3.98 -13.74
CA GLY A 34 -21.35 2.56 -13.46
C GLY A 34 -20.58 2.10 -12.23
N LEU A 35 -20.71 0.80 -11.96
CA LEU A 35 -20.09 0.11 -10.83
C LEU A 35 -19.26 -1.07 -11.32
N LEU A 36 -18.21 -1.34 -10.55
CA LEU A 36 -17.37 -2.51 -10.67
C LEU A 36 -17.29 -3.18 -9.29
N THR A 37 -17.55 -4.48 -9.25
CA THR A 37 -17.22 -5.32 -8.09
C THR A 37 -16.28 -6.41 -8.54
N ILE A 38 -15.13 -6.52 -7.88
CA ILE A 38 -14.16 -7.60 -8.09
C ILE A 38 -14.06 -8.40 -6.80
N THR A 39 -14.09 -9.72 -6.91
CA THR A 39 -13.85 -10.63 -5.78
C THR A 39 -12.78 -11.65 -6.13
N CYS A 40 -11.82 -11.84 -5.23
CA CYS A 40 -10.73 -12.80 -5.38
C CYS A 40 -10.19 -13.18 -3.99
N PHE A 41 -9.93 -14.47 -3.74
CA PHE A 41 -9.39 -14.98 -2.47
C PHE A 41 -10.06 -14.41 -1.20
N GLY A 42 -11.39 -14.45 -1.12
CA GLY A 42 -12.16 -13.95 0.03
C GLY A 42 -12.15 -12.42 0.20
N ARG A 43 -11.51 -11.67 -0.69
CA ARG A 43 -11.50 -10.20 -0.72
C ARG A 43 -12.49 -9.69 -1.76
N SER A 44 -12.98 -8.47 -1.54
CA SER A 44 -13.91 -7.76 -2.42
C SER A 44 -13.49 -6.30 -2.55
N TRP A 45 -13.43 -5.81 -3.79
CA TRP A 45 -13.15 -4.42 -4.10
C TRP A 45 -14.30 -3.85 -4.93
N ASN A 46 -14.73 -2.64 -4.58
CA ASN A 46 -15.88 -2.00 -5.20
C ASN A 46 -15.48 -0.61 -5.68
N GLY A 47 -15.73 -0.33 -6.95
CA GLY A 47 -15.53 0.96 -7.59
C GLY A 47 -16.86 1.48 -8.11
N SER A 48 -17.06 2.79 -8.00
CA SER A 48 -18.21 3.47 -8.58
C SER A 48 -17.75 4.78 -9.19
N TRP A 49 -18.19 5.06 -10.41
CA TRP A 49 -17.82 6.27 -11.13
C TRP A 49 -19.09 6.96 -11.64
N GLY A 50 -19.18 8.27 -11.40
CA GLY A 50 -20.27 9.12 -11.85
C GLY A 50 -19.94 9.99 -13.06
N SER A 51 -18.70 9.93 -13.56
CA SER A 51 -18.23 10.72 -14.70
C SER A 51 -17.04 10.05 -15.38
N MET A 52 -17.33 9.07 -16.25
CA MET A 52 -16.33 8.35 -17.06
C MET A 52 -16.18 8.93 -18.48
N GLY A 53 -16.74 10.11 -18.75
CA GLY A 53 -16.63 10.78 -20.06
C GLY A 53 -17.50 10.17 -21.17
N GLY A 54 -18.54 9.43 -20.79
CA GLY A 54 -19.44 8.72 -21.73
C GLY A 54 -19.08 7.24 -21.92
N ASP A 55 -17.88 6.83 -21.50
CA ASP A 55 -17.41 5.44 -21.55
C ASP A 55 -18.33 4.48 -20.77
N THR A 56 -18.40 3.24 -21.22
CA THR A 56 -18.78 2.10 -20.38
C THR A 56 -17.70 1.84 -19.32
N VAL A 57 -18.06 1.13 -18.25
CA VAL A 57 -17.11 0.73 -17.21
C VAL A 57 -15.95 -0.07 -17.81
N GLN A 58 -16.20 -0.95 -18.79
CA GLN A 58 -15.15 -1.74 -19.44
C GLN A 58 -14.14 -0.87 -20.20
N GLU A 59 -14.61 0.07 -21.00
CA GLU A 59 -13.77 1.02 -21.75
C GLU A 59 -12.96 1.88 -20.78
N PHE A 60 -13.61 2.38 -19.72
CA PHE A 60 -12.97 3.18 -18.69
C PHE A 60 -11.83 2.42 -17.99
N ILE A 61 -12.08 1.19 -17.52
CA ILE A 61 -11.07 0.36 -16.83
C ILE A 61 -9.89 0.04 -17.76
N LYS A 62 -10.12 -0.22 -19.04
CA LYS A 62 -9.05 -0.46 -20.02
C LYS A 62 -8.21 0.79 -20.28
N ARG A 63 -8.78 2.00 -20.13
CA ARG A 63 -8.14 3.28 -20.46
C ARG A 63 -7.30 3.88 -19.34
N VAL A 64 -7.73 3.79 -18.08
CA VAL A 64 -7.04 4.44 -16.94
C VAL A 64 -5.84 3.61 -16.44
N SER A 65 -5.00 4.16 -15.55
CA SER A 65 -3.88 3.40 -14.97
C SER A 65 -4.33 2.44 -13.85
N ASN A 66 -3.51 1.43 -13.55
CA ASN A 66 -3.73 0.58 -12.37
C ASN A 66 -3.66 1.39 -11.09
N ASP A 67 -2.70 2.32 -10.96
CA ASP A 67 -2.57 3.17 -9.79
C ASP A 67 -3.86 3.94 -9.48
N TYR A 68 -4.51 4.49 -10.51
CA TYR A 68 -5.80 5.16 -10.36
C TYR A 68 -6.88 4.19 -9.86
N LEU A 69 -6.99 3.01 -10.49
CA LEU A 69 -7.99 2.02 -10.12
C LEU A 69 -7.77 1.50 -8.70
N ILE A 70 -6.52 1.23 -8.31
CA ILE A 70 -6.17 0.84 -6.95
C ILE A 70 -6.56 1.94 -5.97
N GLY A 71 -6.27 3.20 -6.29
CA GLY A 71 -6.68 4.35 -5.47
C GLY A 71 -8.20 4.46 -5.30
N CYS A 72 -9.01 4.03 -6.28
CA CYS A 72 -10.47 3.97 -6.14
C CYS A 72 -10.94 2.73 -5.36
N LEU A 73 -10.35 1.57 -5.62
CA LEU A 73 -10.78 0.26 -5.11
C LEU A 73 -10.29 0.00 -3.68
N ALA A 74 -9.16 0.57 -3.31
CA ALA A 74 -8.52 0.45 -2.01
C ALA A 74 -7.81 1.78 -1.63
N PRO A 75 -8.54 2.84 -1.26
CA PRO A 75 -7.98 4.20 -1.12
C PRO A 75 -6.89 4.40 -0.07
N ARG A 76 -6.72 3.44 0.85
CA ARG A 76 -5.67 3.46 1.89
C ARG A 76 -4.51 2.50 1.60
N LEU A 77 -4.52 1.89 0.41
CA LEU A 77 -3.50 0.92 0.02
C LEU A 77 -2.35 1.67 -0.64
N GLU A 78 -1.28 1.88 0.13
CA GLU A 78 -0.06 2.50 -0.35
C GLU A 78 0.73 1.55 -1.26
N SER A 79 1.43 2.10 -2.26
CA SER A 79 2.27 1.32 -3.18
C SER A 79 3.54 0.79 -2.54
N THR A 80 3.94 1.39 -1.42
CA THR A 80 5.08 0.97 -0.60
C THR A 80 4.68 0.90 0.87
N VAL A 81 5.40 0.08 1.61
CA VAL A 81 5.30 -0.02 3.08
C VAL A 81 6.69 0.06 3.68
N ASP A 82 6.76 0.28 5.00
CA ASP A 82 8.02 0.20 5.73
C ASP A 82 8.71 -1.14 5.46
N ALA A 83 10.03 -1.07 5.27
CA ALA A 83 10.86 -2.25 5.21
C ALA A 83 10.88 -2.99 6.56
N ASP A 84 11.46 -4.18 6.55
CA ASP A 84 11.62 -4.99 7.75
C ASP A 84 12.54 -4.32 8.81
N ASN A 85 12.54 -4.89 10.01
CA ASN A 85 13.33 -4.38 11.12
C ASN A 85 14.84 -4.41 10.83
N GLU A 86 15.31 -5.32 9.98
CA GLU A 86 16.73 -5.42 9.63
C GLU A 86 17.19 -4.22 8.78
N ALA A 87 16.41 -3.86 7.75
CA ALA A 87 16.65 -2.66 6.96
C ALA A 87 16.57 -1.39 7.82
N ASN A 88 15.58 -1.31 8.71
CA ASN A 88 15.43 -0.20 9.65
C ASN A 88 16.63 -0.11 10.62
N LEU A 89 17.15 -1.25 11.08
CA LEU A 89 18.32 -1.29 11.96
C LEU A 89 19.59 -0.80 11.26
N ILE A 90 19.79 -1.15 9.98
CA ILE A 90 20.91 -0.65 9.17
C ILE A 90 20.82 0.87 9.01
N PHE A 91 19.60 1.38 8.76
CA PHE A 91 19.34 2.81 8.63
C PHE A 91 19.67 3.57 9.92
N VAL A 92 19.16 3.10 11.05
CA VAL A 92 19.41 3.67 12.40
C VAL A 92 20.90 3.68 12.73
N LYS A 93 21.60 2.55 12.54
CA LYS A 93 23.05 2.46 12.79
C LYS A 93 23.86 3.41 11.91
N SER A 94 23.44 3.60 10.66
CA SER A 94 24.08 4.54 9.74
C SER A 94 23.95 5.98 10.26
N GLN A 95 22.78 6.34 10.81
CA GLN A 95 22.56 7.65 11.42
C GLN A 95 23.39 7.84 12.70
N ILE A 96 23.48 6.84 13.58
CA ILE A 96 24.36 6.89 14.77
C ILE A 96 25.82 7.13 14.36
N ILE A 97 26.30 6.41 13.35
CA ILE A 97 27.66 6.59 12.81
C ILE A 97 27.86 8.00 12.26
N LYS A 98 26.87 8.53 11.54
CA LYS A 98 26.90 9.89 10.98
C LYS A 98 27.04 10.93 12.10
N LEU A 99 26.15 10.94 13.08
CA LEU A 99 26.19 11.89 14.20
C LEU A 99 27.50 11.78 14.99
N ARG A 100 28.02 10.56 15.19
CA ARG A 100 29.31 10.36 15.86
C ARG A 100 30.48 10.96 15.07
N ARG A 101 30.47 10.86 13.74
CA ARG A 101 31.50 11.46 12.86
C ARG A 101 31.42 12.98 12.85
N GLU A 102 30.20 13.52 12.90
CA GLU A 102 29.91 14.96 12.97
C GLU A 102 30.17 15.54 14.36
N ARG A 103 30.40 14.69 15.38
CA ARG A 103 30.61 15.03 16.79
C ARG A 103 29.39 15.65 17.47
N GLU A 104 28.20 15.40 16.93
CA GLU A 104 26.91 15.75 17.54
C GLU A 104 26.59 14.86 18.74
N ILE A 105 27.14 13.64 18.77
CA ILE A 105 27.08 12.73 19.91
C ILE A 105 28.46 12.23 20.31
N ASP A 106 28.63 11.93 21.59
CA ASP A 106 29.86 11.38 22.14
C ASP A 106 29.98 9.85 21.97
N ARG A 107 31.06 9.28 22.49
CA ARG A 107 31.32 7.83 22.40
C ARG A 107 30.33 7.01 23.25
N GLY A 108 29.96 7.51 24.42
CA GLY A 108 29.03 6.85 25.34
C GLY A 108 27.62 6.85 24.78
N GLU A 109 27.14 8.00 24.32
CA GLU A 109 25.83 8.16 23.69
C GLU A 109 25.69 7.24 22.46
N ALA A 110 26.68 7.24 21.58
CA ALA A 110 26.69 6.35 20.41
C ALA A 110 26.68 4.86 20.80
N ARG A 111 27.35 4.48 21.90
CA ARG A 111 27.38 3.10 22.41
C ARG A 111 26.03 2.68 22.97
N GLU A 112 25.36 3.56 23.73
CA GLU A 112 24.04 3.33 24.30
C GLU A 112 23.00 3.17 23.18
N MET A 113 22.91 4.15 22.27
CA MET A 113 22.01 4.10 21.12
C MET A 113 22.24 2.85 20.27
N TRP A 114 23.51 2.48 20.02
CA TRP A 114 23.82 1.27 19.24
C TRP A 114 23.35 -0.01 19.92
N THR A 115 23.47 -0.09 21.25
CA THR A 115 23.06 -1.26 22.03
C THR A 115 21.53 -1.36 22.03
N GLU A 116 20.84 -0.24 22.30
CA GLU A 116 19.38 -0.18 22.26
C GLU A 116 18.82 -0.55 20.90
N ALA A 117 19.41 -0.03 19.80
CA ALA A 117 18.98 -0.39 18.46
C ALA A 117 19.16 -1.89 18.15
N ASN A 118 20.23 -2.51 18.65
CA ASN A 118 20.49 -3.94 18.46
C ASN A 118 19.47 -4.83 19.17
N ASP A 119 19.02 -4.41 20.35
CA ASP A 119 18.12 -5.19 21.19
C ASP A 119 16.63 -4.92 20.87
N ALA A 120 16.35 -3.96 19.98
CA ALA A 120 14.99 -3.57 19.62
C ALA A 120 14.31 -4.59 18.68
N GLU A 121 13.16 -5.10 19.10
CA GLU A 121 12.26 -5.88 18.24
C GLU A 121 11.68 -5.03 17.10
N ASN A 122 11.44 -3.75 17.36
CA ASN A 122 11.00 -2.76 16.37
C ASN A 122 11.77 -1.45 16.58
N VAL A 123 12.91 -1.32 15.91
CA VAL A 123 13.79 -0.17 16.07
C VAL A 123 13.15 1.13 15.58
N LYS A 124 12.23 1.06 14.61
CA LYS A 124 11.50 2.23 14.13
C LYS A 124 10.58 2.77 15.22
N ALA A 125 9.87 1.90 15.92
CA ALA A 125 9.02 2.29 17.06
C ALA A 125 9.86 2.97 18.15
N ASN A 126 11.00 2.41 18.53
CA ASN A 126 11.89 3.03 19.52
C ASN A 126 12.37 4.44 19.09
N CYS A 127 12.68 4.63 17.81
CA CYS A 127 13.06 5.96 17.30
C CYS A 127 11.92 6.98 17.26
N CYS A 128 10.66 6.53 17.25
CA CYS A 128 9.52 7.35 16.84
C CYS A 128 8.46 7.53 17.92
N ASP A 129 8.29 6.54 18.79
CA ASP A 129 7.30 6.54 19.85
C ASP A 129 7.93 7.17 21.09
N PHE A 130 7.24 8.17 21.67
CA PHE A 130 7.67 8.84 22.89
C PHE A 130 7.53 7.90 24.11
N LEU A 131 8.42 6.92 24.21
CA LEU A 131 8.57 6.08 25.39
C LEU A 131 9.56 6.73 26.35
N VAL A 132 9.22 6.73 27.64
CA VAL A 132 10.04 7.37 28.67
C VAL A 132 11.38 6.64 28.79
N GLY A 133 12.47 7.31 28.40
CA GLY A 133 13.85 6.83 28.59
C GLY A 133 14.54 6.27 27.35
N ASP A 134 13.90 6.30 26.18
CA ASP A 134 14.48 5.79 24.93
C ASP A 134 15.61 6.69 24.42
N LYS A 135 16.82 6.14 24.22
CA LYS A 135 17.97 6.90 23.74
C LYS A 135 17.89 7.19 22.24
N LEU A 136 17.02 6.50 21.51
CA LEU A 136 16.84 6.65 20.07
C LEU A 136 15.82 7.73 19.70
N LEU A 137 15.01 8.20 20.65
CA LEU A 137 13.94 9.17 20.40
C LEU A 137 14.39 10.43 19.65
N ASN A 138 15.59 10.93 19.96
CA ASN A 138 16.14 12.16 19.37
C ASN A 138 17.12 11.90 18.21
N LEU A 139 17.25 10.64 17.74
CA LEU A 139 18.25 10.26 16.75
C LEU A 139 18.07 11.00 15.40
N PHE A 140 16.82 11.30 15.04
CA PHE A 140 16.47 11.97 13.80
C PHE A 140 15.93 13.39 14.01
N GLY A 141 16.02 13.93 15.23
CA GLY A 141 15.42 15.22 15.60
C GLY A 141 13.91 15.11 15.86
N ASP A 142 13.18 16.18 15.59
CA ASP A 142 11.78 16.32 16.02
C ASP A 142 10.77 15.47 15.20
N ASP A 143 11.12 15.08 13.96
CA ASP A 143 10.23 14.39 13.02
C ASP A 143 10.77 13.03 12.58
N SER A 144 11.11 12.16 13.56
CA SER A 144 11.64 10.81 13.31
C SER A 144 10.77 9.97 12.36
N TRP A 145 9.46 10.18 12.31
CA TRP A 145 8.56 9.44 11.41
C TRP A 145 8.83 9.73 9.92
N TYR A 146 9.38 10.90 9.60
CA TYR A 146 9.64 11.38 8.25
C TYR A 146 11.13 11.38 7.88
N ALA A 147 11.96 10.66 8.64
CA ALA A 147 13.41 10.59 8.45
C ALA A 147 13.86 9.93 7.11
N GLY A 148 12.93 9.47 6.27
CA GLY A 148 13.23 8.73 5.06
C GLY A 148 13.55 7.27 5.33
N TRP A 149 12.74 6.62 6.17
CA TRP A 149 12.86 5.20 6.49
C TRP A 149 12.89 4.34 5.22
N PRO A 150 13.66 3.23 5.23
CA PRO A 150 13.63 2.28 4.13
C PRO A 150 12.22 1.76 3.87
N THR A 151 11.82 1.71 2.60
CA THR A 151 10.53 1.18 2.17
C THR A 151 10.70 0.07 1.13
N VAL A 152 9.70 -0.79 1.03
CA VAL A 152 9.61 -1.86 0.04
C VAL A 152 8.28 -1.79 -0.68
N LEU A 153 8.18 -2.42 -1.85
CA LEU A 153 6.90 -2.53 -2.57
C LEU A 153 5.88 -3.27 -1.70
N ASN A 154 4.66 -2.72 -1.62
CA ASN A 154 3.59 -3.31 -0.82
C ASN A 154 3.05 -4.58 -1.52
N PRO A 155 3.20 -5.78 -0.91
CA PRO A 155 2.73 -7.03 -1.53
C PRO A 155 1.23 -7.03 -1.82
N GLU A 156 0.43 -6.34 -1.00
CA GLU A 156 -1.02 -6.21 -1.16
C GLU A 156 -1.38 -5.33 -2.36
N TYR A 157 -0.61 -4.26 -2.58
CA TYR A 157 -0.72 -3.42 -3.76
C TYR A 157 -0.38 -4.21 -5.03
N GLN A 158 0.75 -4.93 -5.00
CA GLN A 158 1.19 -5.80 -6.10
C GLN A 158 0.20 -6.95 -6.39
N TYR A 159 -0.54 -7.39 -5.37
CA TYR A 159 -1.61 -8.37 -5.54
C TYR A 159 -2.82 -7.77 -6.27
N LEU A 160 -3.30 -6.61 -5.83
CA LEU A 160 -4.43 -5.94 -6.48
C LEU A 160 -4.09 -5.49 -7.91
N ASP A 161 -2.84 -5.06 -8.16
CA ASP A 161 -2.34 -4.77 -9.51
C ASP A 161 -2.51 -5.97 -10.46
N ARG A 162 -2.07 -7.16 -10.03
CA ARG A 162 -2.27 -8.41 -10.80
C ARG A 162 -3.74 -8.75 -11.01
N VAL A 163 -4.57 -8.56 -9.98
CA VAL A 163 -6.03 -8.77 -10.10
C VAL A 163 -6.61 -7.86 -11.17
N ILE A 164 -6.27 -6.57 -11.18
CA ILE A 164 -6.76 -5.60 -12.17
C ILE A 164 -6.28 -5.96 -13.58
N ASN A 165 -5.02 -6.38 -13.73
CA ASN A 165 -4.50 -6.85 -15.03
C ASN A 165 -5.30 -8.06 -15.53
N ALA A 166 -5.56 -9.06 -14.68
CA ALA A 166 -6.39 -10.21 -15.04
C ALA A 166 -7.82 -9.79 -15.43
N VAL A 167 -8.41 -8.81 -14.74
CA VAL A 167 -9.72 -8.24 -15.08
C VAL A 167 -9.71 -7.65 -16.48
N ARG A 168 -8.67 -6.89 -16.85
CA ARG A 168 -8.53 -6.32 -18.21
C ARG A 168 -8.41 -7.39 -19.28
N ASP A 169 -7.58 -8.39 -19.05
CA ASP A 169 -7.38 -9.49 -19.99
C ASP A 169 -8.67 -10.30 -20.18
N GLY A 170 -9.44 -10.50 -19.10
CA GLY A 170 -10.75 -11.17 -19.15
C GLY A 170 -11.86 -10.38 -19.86
N MET A 171 -11.66 -9.08 -20.10
CA MET A 171 -12.58 -8.24 -20.87
C MET A 171 -12.22 -8.16 -22.37
N ALA A 172 -11.18 -8.86 -22.82
CA ALA A 172 -10.73 -8.88 -24.21
C ALA A 172 -11.77 -9.52 -25.16
#